data_AF-Q1LB95-F1
#
_entry.id   AF-Q1LB95-F1
#
_cell.length_a   1.000
_cell.length_b   1.000
_cell.length_c   1.000
_cell.angle_alpha   90.00
_cell.angle_beta   90.00
_cell.angle_gamma   90.00
#
_symmetry.space_group_name_H-M   'P 1'
#
loop_
_entity.id
_entity.type
_entity.pdbx_description
1 polymer ?
#
loop_
_entity_poly.entity_id
_entity_poly.type
_entity_poly.pdbx_seq_one_letter_code
_entity_poly.pdbx_strand_id
1 'polypeptide(L)'
;MGGSMERDACDESEFSPRPRATLSIAMDTWNLLQIIDDHCDHPVFVVIPYASHVVQLGIDRNLVPDVASRRVLADDITPVRAWREYFGHTQKVVAERLGISQQSYAQLANSEALRRSSIEKLATALGIAPDQISSLDRFGA
;
A
#
# COMPACT_ATOMS: atom_id res chain seq x y z
N MET A 1 -32.16 44.42 18.06
CA MET A 1 -32.37 43.22 17.22
C MET A 1 -31.33 42.20 17.60
N GLY A 2 -31.70 41.12 18.27
CA GLY A 2 -30.73 40.11 18.72
C GLY A 2 -31.36 38.72 18.76
N GLY A 3 -30.54 37.72 18.48
CA GLY A 3 -30.82 36.29 18.64
C GLY A 3 -31.15 35.62 17.31
N SER A 4 -30.20 34.96 16.64
CA SER A 4 -29.66 33.62 16.93
C SER A 4 -30.57 32.53 16.34
N MET A 5 -30.12 31.86 15.27
CA MET A 5 -29.28 30.65 15.33
C MET A 5 -30.17 29.42 15.20
N GLU A 6 -30.53 29.10 13.95
CA GLU A 6 -31.14 27.84 13.58
C GLU A 6 -30.06 26.76 13.73
N ARG A 7 -30.09 26.08 14.88
CA ARG A 7 -29.36 24.85 15.13
C ARG A 7 -30.36 23.74 14.87
N ASP A 8 -30.20 23.05 13.75
CA ASP A 8 -30.78 21.71 13.55
C ASP A 8 -30.07 20.75 14.51
N ALA A 9 -30.50 20.80 15.76
CA ALA A 9 -30.17 19.82 16.77
C ALA A 9 -31.06 18.61 16.50
N CYS A 10 -30.44 17.53 16.02
CA CYS A 10 -31.06 16.22 16.03
C CYS A 10 -31.59 15.94 17.45
N ASP A 11 -32.85 15.51 17.50
CA ASP A 11 -33.67 15.41 18.70
C ASP A 11 -33.12 14.32 19.65
N GLU A 12 -32.51 14.78 20.74
CA GLU A 12 -31.96 13.95 21.83
C GLU A 12 -33.08 13.46 22.77
N SER A 13 -33.98 12.62 22.27
CA SER A 13 -34.99 12.00 23.13
C SER A 13 -35.44 10.64 22.66
N GLU A 14 -34.54 9.65 22.75
CA GLU A 14 -34.94 8.27 23.10
C GLU A 14 -33.71 7.41 23.45
N PHE A 15 -33.18 7.61 24.67
CA PHE A 15 -32.21 6.70 25.25
C PHE A 15 -32.93 5.43 25.74
N SER A 16 -33.26 4.53 24.81
CA SER A 16 -33.72 3.18 25.12
C SER A 16 -32.52 2.26 25.42
N PRO A 17 -32.57 1.37 26.44
CA PRO A 17 -31.41 0.55 26.81
C PRO A 17 -31.13 -0.48 25.70
N ARG A 18 -30.03 -0.26 24.95
CA ARG A 18 -29.61 -1.19 23.88
C ARG A 18 -29.34 -2.59 24.46
N PRO A 19 -29.81 -3.67 23.82
CA PRO A 19 -29.45 -5.02 24.23
C PRO A 19 -27.93 -5.25 24.07
N ARG A 20 -27.35 -5.98 25.02
CA ARG A 20 -25.93 -6.34 25.07
C ARG A 20 -25.53 -7.04 23.76
N ALA A 21 -24.63 -6.43 22.99
CA ALA A 21 -24.10 -7.02 21.76
C ALA A 21 -23.46 -8.38 22.08
N THR A 22 -24.17 -9.46 21.75
CA THR A 22 -23.63 -10.81 21.78
C THR A 22 -23.03 -11.06 20.41
N LEU A 23 -21.71 -11.18 20.34
CA LEU A 23 -21.02 -11.58 19.11
C LEU A 23 -21.35 -13.05 18.81
N SER A 24 -22.38 -13.29 18.02
CA SER A 24 -22.57 -14.57 17.32
C SER A 24 -21.87 -14.47 15.97
N ILE A 25 -20.61 -14.91 15.91
CA ILE A 25 -19.92 -15.10 14.63
C ILE A 25 -20.40 -16.44 14.06
N ALA A 26 -21.52 -16.41 13.34
CA ALA A 26 -21.81 -17.42 12.33
C ALA A 26 -21.03 -17.01 11.08
N MET A 27 -19.92 -17.70 10.82
CA MET A 27 -19.06 -17.44 9.67
C MET A 27 -19.70 -18.07 8.43
N ASP A 28 -20.76 -17.44 7.92
CA ASP A 28 -21.41 -17.85 6.68
C ASP A 28 -20.78 -17.10 5.49
N THR A 29 -20.43 -17.86 4.46
CA THR A 29 -19.39 -17.51 3.49
C THR A 29 -19.93 -16.70 2.31
N TRP A 30 -20.62 -15.58 2.60
CA TRP A 30 -21.10 -14.66 1.57
C TRP A 30 -20.90 -13.20 2.03
N ASN A 31 -19.69 -12.69 1.77
CA ASN A 31 -19.31 -11.27 1.68
C ASN A 31 -19.94 -10.29 2.70
N LEU A 32 -19.67 -10.48 3.99
CA LEU A 32 -20.07 -9.55 5.05
C LEU A 32 -18.99 -8.47 5.24
N LEU A 33 -18.98 -7.47 4.36
CA LEU A 33 -18.40 -6.18 4.72
C LEU A 33 -19.27 -5.59 5.85
N GLN A 34 -18.67 -5.29 6.99
CA GLN A 34 -19.38 -4.56 8.04
C GLN A 34 -19.18 -3.07 7.80
N ILE A 35 -20.27 -2.37 7.57
CA ILE A 35 -20.30 -0.91 7.50
C ILE A 35 -20.61 -0.40 8.91
N ILE A 36 -19.85 0.58 9.36
CA ILE A 36 -20.09 1.29 10.62
C ILE A 36 -20.56 2.68 10.23
N ASP A 37 -21.81 2.99 10.57
CA ASP A 37 -22.42 4.28 10.32
C ASP A 37 -22.23 5.23 11.51
N ASP A 38 -22.35 6.53 11.25
CA ASP A 38 -22.43 7.55 12.30
C ASP A 38 -23.82 7.54 12.97
N HIS A 39 -24.07 8.52 13.84
CA HIS A 39 -25.36 8.67 14.53
C HIS A 39 -26.49 9.16 13.61
N CYS A 40 -26.18 9.51 12.36
CA CYS A 40 -27.09 10.00 11.34
C CYS A 40 -27.26 8.98 10.18
N ASP A 41 -26.90 7.71 10.39
CA ASP A 41 -26.96 6.63 9.39
C ASP A 41 -26.07 6.86 8.15
N HIS A 42 -24.97 7.62 8.28
CA HIS A 42 -23.98 7.78 7.22
C HIS A 42 -22.78 6.84 7.42
N PRO A 43 -22.35 6.10 6.38
CA PRO A 43 -21.24 5.17 6.48
C PRO A 43 -19.91 5.91 6.68
N VAL A 44 -19.24 5.64 7.80
CA VAL A 44 -17.96 6.27 8.16
C VAL A 44 -16.79 5.29 8.19
N PHE A 45 -17.03 4.01 8.45
CA PHE A 45 -15.99 2.97 8.37
C PHE A 45 -16.51 1.70 7.69
N VAL A 46 -15.58 0.94 7.11
CA VAL A 46 -15.82 -0.40 6.59
C VAL A 46 -14.79 -1.36 7.19
N VAL A 47 -15.27 -2.48 7.74
CA VAL A 47 -14.43 -3.59 8.18
C VAL A 47 -14.39 -4.63 7.08
N ILE A 48 -13.18 -4.90 6.60
CA ILE A 48 -12.91 -5.92 5.60
C ILE A 48 -12.30 -7.12 6.32
N PRO A 49 -12.91 -8.31 6.24
CA PRO A 49 -12.30 -9.53 6.76
C PRO A 49 -10.90 -9.72 6.20
N TYR A 50 -9.93 -10.11 7.05
CA TYR A 50 -8.52 -10.14 6.65
C TYR A 50 -8.27 -11.04 5.43
N ALA A 51 -8.94 -12.20 5.35
CA ALA A 51 -8.86 -13.09 4.18
C ALA A 51 -9.26 -12.39 2.87
N SER A 52 -10.34 -11.61 2.89
CA SER A 52 -10.78 -10.81 1.72
C SER A 52 -9.81 -9.67 1.43
N HIS A 53 -9.28 -9.03 2.48
CA HIS A 53 -8.27 -7.98 2.35
C HIS A 53 -6.98 -8.48 1.70
N VAL A 54 -6.45 -9.65 2.11
CA VAL A 54 -5.22 -10.21 1.53
C VAL A 54 -5.40 -10.67 0.09
N VAL A 55 -6.57 -11.20 -0.28
CA VAL A 55 -6.88 -11.55 -1.68
C VAL A 55 -6.95 -10.28 -2.52
N GLN A 56 -7.65 -9.24 -2.05
CA GLN A 56 -7.72 -7.95 -2.75
C GLN A 56 -6.35 -7.27 -2.88
N LEU A 57 -5.47 -7.43 -1.89
CA LEU A 57 -4.07 -6.99 -1.97
C LEU A 57 -3.25 -7.80 -2.98
N GLY A 58 -3.41 -9.13 -3.01
CA GLY A 58 -2.66 -10.03 -3.89
C GLY A 58 -3.08 -9.98 -5.36
N ILE A 59 -4.33 -9.62 -5.66
CA ILE A 59 -4.87 -9.57 -7.02
C ILE A 59 -4.53 -8.24 -7.73
N ASP A 60 -4.63 -7.11 -7.02
CA ASP A 60 -4.72 -5.79 -7.69
C ASP A 60 -3.51 -4.87 -7.55
N ARG A 61 -2.51 -5.21 -6.74
CA ARG A 61 -1.48 -4.23 -6.41
C ARG A 61 -0.08 -4.79 -6.62
N ASN A 62 0.64 -4.13 -7.50
CA ASN A 62 2.10 -4.07 -7.57
C ASN A 62 2.65 -3.51 -6.25
N LEU A 63 2.49 -4.25 -5.15
CA LEU A 63 2.76 -3.80 -3.79
C LEU A 63 4.25 -3.67 -3.56
N VAL A 64 4.67 -2.51 -3.08
CA VAL A 64 6.03 -2.31 -2.62
C VAL A 64 6.11 -2.75 -1.15
N PRO A 65 7.00 -3.69 -0.79
CA PRO A 65 7.21 -4.07 0.60
C PRO A 65 7.58 -2.86 1.46
N ASP A 66 7.01 -2.77 2.67
CA ASP A 66 7.33 -1.69 3.63
C ASP A 66 8.84 -1.54 3.87
N VAL A 67 9.57 -2.67 3.91
CA VAL A 67 11.02 -2.66 4.06
C VAL A 67 11.69 -1.95 2.90
N ALA A 68 11.26 -2.20 1.65
CA ALA A 68 11.85 -1.56 0.48
C ALA A 68 11.51 -0.07 0.42
N SER A 69 10.27 0.31 0.73
CA SER A 69 9.86 1.72 0.74
C SER A 69 10.54 2.52 1.85
N ARG A 70 10.62 1.96 3.07
CA ARG A 70 11.32 2.61 4.19
C ARG A 70 12.78 2.86 3.89
N ARG A 71 13.46 1.91 3.24
CA ARG A 71 14.86 2.09 2.85
C ARG A 71 15.03 3.28 1.90
N VAL A 72 14.18 3.39 0.87
CA VAL A 72 14.23 4.53 -0.05
C VAL A 72 13.96 5.85 0.68
N LEU A 73 12.95 5.89 1.54
CA LEU A 73 12.51 7.10 2.24
C LEU A 73 13.44 7.54 3.37
N ALA A 74 14.04 6.60 4.11
CA ALA A 74 14.80 6.89 5.32
C ALA A 74 16.32 6.88 5.10
N ASP A 75 16.81 5.99 4.22
CA ASP A 75 18.25 5.80 3.98
C ASP A 75 18.72 6.48 2.69
N ASP A 76 17.84 7.19 1.97
CA ASP A 76 18.12 7.87 0.69
C ASP A 76 18.76 6.94 -0.36
N ILE A 77 18.39 5.65 -0.31
CA ILE A 77 18.89 4.68 -1.29
C ILE A 77 17.99 4.64 -2.52
N THR A 78 18.60 4.41 -3.68
CA THR A 78 17.84 4.29 -4.92
C THR A 78 16.85 3.12 -4.86
N PRO A 79 15.68 3.23 -5.52
CA PRO A 79 14.68 2.16 -5.56
C PRO A 79 15.25 0.82 -6.03
N VAL A 80 16.11 0.83 -7.03
CA VAL A 80 16.76 -0.38 -7.58
C VAL A 80 17.63 -1.06 -6.53
N ARG A 81 18.36 -0.27 -5.74
CA ARG A 81 19.19 -0.80 -4.65
C ARG A 81 18.32 -1.39 -3.54
N ALA A 82 17.25 -0.72 -3.15
CA ALA A 82 16.31 -1.20 -2.15
C ALA A 82 15.71 -2.56 -2.54
N TRP A 83 15.24 -2.69 -3.78
CA TRP A 83 14.70 -3.95 -4.30
C TRP A 83 15.75 -5.06 -4.37
N ARG A 84 16.96 -4.76 -4.82
CA ARG A 84 18.05 -5.73 -4.85
C ARG A 84 18.36 -6.27 -3.44
N GLU A 85 18.45 -5.38 -2.46
CA GLU A 85 18.76 -5.75 -1.08
C GLU A 85 17.60 -6.50 -0.41
N TYR A 86 16.36 -6.15 -0.74
CA TYR A 86 15.16 -6.88 -0.30
C TYR A 86 15.18 -8.36 -0.73
N PHE A 87 15.61 -8.64 -1.96
CA PHE A 87 15.79 -10.02 -2.46
C PHE A 87 17.12 -10.67 -2.05
N GLY A 88 17.98 -9.97 -1.30
CA GLY A 88 19.30 -10.47 -0.90
C GLY A 88 20.26 -10.70 -2.07
N HIS A 89 20.05 -10.04 -3.21
CA HIS A 89 20.87 -10.22 -4.39
C HIS A 89 22.15 -9.36 -4.36
N THR A 90 23.27 -9.92 -4.80
CA THR A 90 24.51 -9.15 -5.00
C THR A 90 24.45 -8.39 -6.33
N GLN A 91 25.24 -7.32 -6.47
CA GLN A 91 25.34 -6.58 -7.74
C GLN A 91 25.73 -7.49 -8.90
N LYS A 92 26.63 -8.45 -8.66
CA LYS A 92 27.09 -9.42 -9.65
C LYS A 92 25.94 -10.30 -10.15
N VAL A 93 25.12 -10.83 -9.25
CA VAL A 93 23.98 -11.70 -9.61
C VAL A 93 22.96 -10.97 -10.49
N VAL A 94 22.63 -9.72 -10.14
CA VAL A 94 21.68 -8.94 -10.96
C VAL A 94 22.30 -8.54 -12.30
N ALA A 95 23.59 -8.19 -12.32
CA ALA A 95 24.31 -7.87 -13.55
C ALA A 95 24.37 -9.06 -14.52
N GLU A 96 24.63 -10.27 -14.00
CA GLU A 96 24.60 -11.52 -14.77
C GLU A 96 23.21 -11.79 -15.37
N ARG A 97 22.14 -11.61 -14.58
CA ARG A 97 20.75 -11.74 -15.07
C ARG A 97 20.41 -10.73 -16.17
N LEU A 98 21.00 -9.54 -16.11
CA LEU A 98 20.82 -8.48 -17.11
C LEU A 98 21.74 -8.64 -18.33
N GLY A 99 22.74 -9.54 -18.28
CA GLY A 99 23.75 -9.68 -19.31
C GLY A 99 24.68 -8.47 -19.44
N ILE A 100 24.88 -7.70 -18.37
CA ILE A 100 25.75 -6.51 -18.34
C ILE A 100 26.93 -6.70 -17.38
N SER A 101 27.95 -5.86 -17.50
CA SER A 101 29.05 -5.87 -16.54
C SER A 101 28.59 -5.42 -15.15
N GLN A 102 29.22 -5.93 -14.09
CA GLN A 102 28.94 -5.49 -12.72
C GLN A 102 29.11 -3.97 -12.54
N GLN A 103 30.11 -3.36 -13.20
CA GLN A 103 30.33 -1.92 -13.14
C GLN A 103 29.19 -1.13 -13.82
N SER A 104 28.73 -1.61 -14.97
CA SER A 104 27.58 -1.02 -15.67
C SER A 104 26.31 -1.10 -14.81
N TYR A 105 26.10 -2.21 -14.10
CA TYR A 105 25.01 -2.32 -13.14
C TYR A 105 25.15 -1.34 -11.97
N ALA A 106 26.35 -1.19 -11.40
CA ALA A 106 26.58 -0.25 -10.30
C ALA A 106 26.28 1.20 -10.71
N GLN A 107 26.67 1.60 -11.92
CA GLN A 107 26.33 2.91 -12.48
C GLN A 107 24.81 3.07 -12.66
N LEU A 108 24.14 2.03 -13.17
CA LEU A 108 22.71 2.02 -13.35
C LEU A 108 21.97 2.12 -12.00
N ALA A 109 22.40 1.34 -11.00
CA ALA A 109 21.77 1.31 -9.69
C ALA A 109 21.97 2.59 -8.88
N ASN A 110 23.01 3.38 -9.15
CA ASN A 110 23.25 4.66 -8.50
C ASN A 110 22.63 5.86 -9.25
N SER A 111 21.96 5.62 -10.38
CA SER A 111 21.30 6.69 -11.13
C SER A 111 19.97 7.05 -10.48
N GLU A 112 19.78 8.34 -10.18
CA GLU A 112 18.54 8.87 -9.61
C GLU A 112 17.37 8.77 -10.58
N ALA A 113 17.59 8.95 -11.89
CA ALA A 113 16.53 8.93 -12.90
C ALA A 113 16.81 7.87 -13.97
N LEU A 114 16.08 6.77 -13.91
CA LEU A 114 16.21 5.67 -14.86
C LEU A 114 15.28 5.83 -16.06
N ARG A 115 15.80 5.53 -17.25
CA ARG A 115 14.96 5.43 -18.46
C ARG A 115 13.99 4.26 -18.31
N ARG A 116 12.76 4.42 -18.84
CA ARG A 116 11.72 3.38 -18.83
C ARG A 116 12.23 2.02 -19.32
N SER A 117 12.99 1.99 -20.42
CA SER A 117 13.56 0.75 -20.96
C SER A 117 14.55 0.05 -20.02
N SER A 118 15.28 0.80 -19.18
CA SER A 118 16.16 0.24 -18.16
C SER A 118 15.34 -0.31 -16.98
N ILE A 119 14.28 0.39 -16.59
CA ILE A 119 13.37 -0.04 -15.52
C ILE A 119 12.70 -1.37 -15.89
N GLU A 120 12.20 -1.52 -17.11
CA GLU A 120 11.58 -2.77 -17.59
C GLU A 120 12.54 -3.96 -17.53
N LYS A 121 13.80 -3.76 -17.95
CA LYS A 121 14.84 -4.80 -17.89
C LYS A 121 15.18 -5.17 -16.45
N LEU A 122 15.31 -4.16 -15.57
CA LEU A 122 15.57 -4.37 -14.14
C LEU A 122 14.42 -5.10 -13.45
N ALA A 123 13.19 -4.69 -13.73
CA ALA A 123 11.98 -5.30 -13.20
C ALA A 123 11.91 -6.79 -13.60
N THR A 124 12.19 -7.09 -14.87
CA THR A 124 12.27 -8.47 -15.38
C THR A 124 13.36 -9.28 -14.67
N ALA A 125 14.56 -8.72 -14.48
CA ALA A 125 15.66 -9.41 -13.82
C ALA A 125 15.43 -9.67 -12.31
N LEU A 126 14.62 -8.82 -11.68
CA LEU A 126 14.23 -8.92 -10.27
C LEU A 126 12.92 -9.68 -10.06
N GLY A 127 12.16 -9.97 -11.13
CA GLY A 127 10.87 -10.65 -11.05
C GLY A 127 9.76 -9.79 -10.45
N ILE A 128 9.83 -8.48 -10.63
CA ILE A 128 8.86 -7.50 -10.14
C ILE A 128 8.24 -6.72 -11.30
N ALA A 129 7.15 -6.00 -11.05
CA ALA A 129 6.56 -5.12 -12.05
C ALA A 129 7.34 -3.79 -12.14
N PRO A 130 7.44 -3.18 -13.34
CA PRO A 130 8.17 -1.93 -13.52
C PRO A 130 7.58 -0.76 -12.72
N ASP A 131 6.27 -0.78 -12.46
CA ASP A 131 5.62 0.20 -11.60
C ASP A 131 6.09 0.14 -10.14
N GLN A 132 6.59 -1.00 -9.67
CA GLN A 132 7.13 -1.15 -8.31
C GLN A 132 8.47 -0.43 -8.11
N ILE A 133 9.22 -0.24 -9.20
CA ILE A 133 10.45 0.57 -9.19
C ILE A 133 10.09 2.05 -9.39
N SER A 134 9.21 2.32 -10.36
CA SER A 134 8.82 3.68 -10.76
C SER A 134 7.99 4.41 -9.72
N SER A 135 7.19 3.69 -8.93
CA SER A 135 6.41 4.28 -7.83
C SER A 135 7.30 4.83 -6.72
N LEU A 136 8.48 4.24 -6.50
CA LEU A 136 9.44 4.69 -5.48
C LEU A 136 10.27 5.89 -5.94
N ASP A 137 10.44 6.06 -7.25
CA ASP A 137 11.12 7.23 -7.86
C ASP A 137 10.42 8.56 -7.50
N ARG A 138 9.09 8.55 -7.39
CA ARG A 138 8.29 9.74 -7.06
C ARG A 138 8.54 10.27 -5.64
N PHE A 139 9.07 9.46 -4.74
CA PHE A 139 9.25 9.84 -3.32
C PHE A 139 10.64 10.35 -2.98
N GLY A 140 11.62 10.20 -3.88
CA GLY A 140 12.95 10.81 -3.76
C GLY A 140 12.98 12.16 -4.46
N ALA A 141 12.53 13.21 -3.78
CA ALA A 141 12.64 14.61 -4.22
C ALA A 141 12.98 15.50 -3.03
#